data_AF-A0A934G331-F1
#
_entry.id   AF-A0A934G331-F1
#
_cell.length_a   1.000
_cell.length_b   1.000
_cell.length_c   1.000
_cell.angle_alpha   90.00
_cell.angle_beta   90.00
_cell.angle_gamma   90.00
#
_symmetry.space_group_name_H-M   'P 1'
#
loop_
_entity.id
_entity.type
_entity.pdbx_description
1 polymer ?
#
loop_
_entity_poly.entity_id
_entity_poly.type
_entity_poly.pdbx_seq_one_letter_code
_entity_poly.pdbx_strand_id
1 'polypeptide(L)'
;MSRHAKEGFTLVELLVVMAIIATLLTIAVPRYFHSVENSKEAVLHQNLALTRTALDKYYGDNNRYPDSLEDLVRKKYLRSLPADPFTGNSTAWLVVPPDTPEKGGVFDIRSGAPGIARDGSKYGDW
;
A
#
# COMPACT_ATOMS: atom_id res chain seq x y z
N MET A 1 -17.42 51.78 33.79
CA MET A 1 -17.40 50.42 33.21
C MET A 1 -17.22 50.56 31.69
N SER A 2 -16.00 50.36 31.18
CA SER A 2 -15.72 50.51 29.75
C SER A 2 -16.20 49.28 29.00
N ARG A 3 -17.32 49.40 28.28
CA ARG A 3 -17.83 48.35 27.39
C ARG A 3 -16.91 48.27 26.18
N HIS A 4 -16.07 47.25 26.13
CA HIS A 4 -15.40 46.87 24.89
C HIS A 4 -16.47 46.36 23.93
N ALA A 5 -16.74 47.13 22.87
CA ALA A 5 -17.58 46.66 21.77
C ALA A 5 -16.90 45.41 21.18
N LYS A 6 -17.61 44.28 21.14
CA LYS A 6 -17.17 43.13 20.36
C LYS A 6 -17.27 43.52 18.89
N GLU A 7 -16.13 43.80 18.27
CA GLU A 7 -16.04 43.96 16.83
C GLU A 7 -16.42 42.63 16.17
N GLY A 8 -17.41 42.67 15.28
CA GLY A 8 -17.87 41.51 14.51
C GLY A 8 -17.17 41.45 13.16
N PHE A 9 -16.92 40.24 12.65
CA PHE A 9 -16.36 40.03 11.32
C PHE A 9 -17.28 40.54 10.22
N THR A 10 -16.70 41.13 9.18
CA THR A 10 -17.42 41.52 7.97
C THR A 10 -17.63 40.33 7.03
N LEU A 11 -18.67 40.37 6.20
CA LEU A 11 -18.87 39.37 5.14
C LEU A 11 -17.68 39.31 4.17
N VAL A 12 -17.06 40.48 3.90
CA VAL A 12 -15.91 40.59 3.00
C VAL A 12 -14.69 39.86 3.57
N GLU A 13 -14.40 39.96 4.86
CA GLU A 13 -13.30 39.21 5.48
C GLU A 13 -13.50 37.70 5.37
N LEU A 14 -14.72 37.21 5.61
CA LEU A 14 -15.01 35.78 5.46
C LEU A 14 -14.80 35.32 4.02
N LEU A 15 -15.21 36.12 3.03
CA LEU A 15 -14.99 35.82 1.61
C LEU A 15 -13.51 35.74 1.24
N VAL A 16 -12.69 36.68 1.73
CA VAL A 16 -11.23 36.67 1.50
C VAL A 16 -10.60 35.43 2.13
N VAL A 17 -10.98 35.07 3.35
CA VAL A 17 -10.48 33.87 4.04
C VAL A 17 -10.85 32.60 3.28
N MET A 18 -12.11 32.47 2.83
CA MET A 18 -12.54 31.32 2.04
C MET A 18 -11.81 31.24 0.70
N ALA A 19 -11.55 32.36 0.03
CA ALA A 19 -10.78 32.41 -1.21
C ALA A 19 -9.34 31.92 -1.01
N ILE A 20 -8.68 32.31 0.09
CA ILE A 20 -7.34 31.83 0.44
C ILE A 20 -7.36 30.32 0.71
N ILE A 21 -8.32 29.83 1.52
CA ILE A 21 -8.46 28.40 1.82
C ILE A 21 -8.68 27.58 0.54
N ALA A 22 -9.58 28.01 -0.35
CA ALA A 22 -9.85 27.34 -1.61
C ALA A 22 -8.60 27.27 -2.52
N THR A 23 -7.82 28.35 -2.55
CA THR A 23 -6.56 28.42 -3.31
C THR A 23 -5.54 27.43 -2.76
N LEU A 24 -5.38 27.37 -1.43
CA LEU A 24 -4.44 26.44 -0.78
C LEU A 24 -4.85 24.97 -1.00
N LEU A 25 -6.13 24.64 -0.88
CA LEU A 25 -6.63 23.28 -1.07
C LEU A 25 -6.38 22.78 -2.51
N THR A 26 -6.51 23.65 -3.50
CA THR A 26 -6.25 23.33 -4.90
C THR A 26 -4.84 22.78 -5.12
N ILE A 27 -3.84 23.28 -4.37
CA ILE A 27 -2.44 22.85 -4.45
C ILE A 27 -2.17 21.67 -3.50
N ALA A 28 -2.76 21.71 -2.30
CA ALA A 28 -2.46 20.74 -1.25
C ALA A 28 -3.05 19.34 -1.51
N VAL A 29 -4.28 19.27 -2.02
CA VAL A 29 -5.02 18.00 -2.16
C VAL A 29 -4.36 17.03 -3.17
N PRO A 30 -4.00 17.44 -4.39
CA PRO A 30 -3.33 16.54 -5.35
C PRO A 30 -1.99 16.03 -4.81
N ARG A 31 -1.21 16.91 -4.16
CA ARG A 31 0.08 16.55 -3.56
C ARG A 31 -0.09 15.51 -2.44
N TYR A 32 -1.11 15.65 -1.62
CA TYR A 32 -1.42 14.69 -0.56
C TYR A 32 -1.71 13.30 -1.14
N PHE A 33 -2.61 13.20 -2.13
CA PHE A 33 -2.94 11.91 -2.76
C PHE A 33 -1.72 11.25 -3.41
N HIS A 34 -0.88 12.00 -4.12
CA HIS A 34 0.37 11.49 -4.68
C HIS A 34 1.34 10.98 -3.61
N SER A 35 1.43 11.64 -2.46
CA SER A 35 2.29 11.21 -1.36
C SER A 35 1.80 9.90 -0.74
N VAL A 36 0.49 9.75 -0.57
CA VAL A 36 -0.13 8.53 -0.03
C VAL A 36 0.07 7.37 -1.00
N GLU A 37 -0.16 7.59 -2.29
CA GLU A 37 0.05 6.57 -3.32
C GLU A 37 1.50 6.10 -3.38
N ASN A 38 2.48 7.01 -3.39
CA ASN A 38 3.91 6.66 -3.31
C ASN A 38 4.25 5.82 -2.08
N SER A 39 3.66 6.17 -0.94
CA SER A 39 3.89 5.43 0.30
C SER A 39 3.33 4.01 0.19
N LYS A 40 2.17 3.84 -0.46
CA LYS A 40 1.58 2.53 -0.71
C LYS A 40 2.41 1.70 -1.69
N GLU A 41 2.88 2.28 -2.80
CA GLU A 41 3.77 1.59 -3.77
C GLU A 41 5.06 1.13 -3.09
N ALA A 42 5.70 1.99 -2.29
CA ALA A 42 6.92 1.64 -1.56
C ALA A 42 6.70 0.48 -0.57
N VAL A 43 5.60 0.52 0.19
CA VAL A 43 5.22 -0.57 1.10
C VAL A 43 4.90 -1.85 0.33
N LEU A 44 4.25 -1.76 -0.83
CA LEU A 44 3.92 -2.91 -1.66
C LEU A 44 5.20 -3.61 -2.12
N HIS A 45 6.16 -2.87 -2.70
CA HIS A 45 7.44 -3.43 -3.10
C HIS A 45 8.21 -4.06 -1.94
N GLN A 46 8.22 -3.40 -0.77
CA GLN A 46 8.86 -3.95 0.42
C GLN A 46 8.19 -5.27 0.86
N ASN A 47 6.86 -5.33 0.90
CA ASN A 47 6.11 -6.51 1.30
C ASN A 47 6.31 -7.68 0.32
N LEU A 48 6.32 -7.40 -0.99
CA LEU A 48 6.63 -8.37 -2.04
C LEU A 48 8.05 -8.91 -1.87
N ALA A 49 9.05 -8.02 -1.72
CA ALA A 49 10.45 -8.41 -1.56
C ALA A 49 10.68 -9.26 -0.30
N LEU A 50 10.08 -8.88 0.84
CA LEU A 50 10.16 -9.65 2.08
C LEU A 50 9.54 -11.04 1.94
N THR A 51 8.39 -11.14 1.28
CA THR A 51 7.68 -12.42 1.11
C THR A 51 8.41 -13.32 0.12
N ARG A 52 8.90 -12.78 -1.01
CA ARG A 52 9.76 -13.49 -1.97
C ARG A 52 11.02 -14.03 -1.32
N THR A 53 11.70 -13.21 -0.52
CA THR A 53 12.88 -13.65 0.26
C THR A 53 12.52 -14.80 1.22
N ALA A 54 11.33 -14.78 1.83
CA ALA A 54 10.86 -15.87 2.68
C ALA A 54 10.55 -17.15 1.89
N LEU A 55 9.99 -17.04 0.67
CA LEU A 55 9.78 -18.15 -0.25
C LEU A 55 11.11 -18.79 -0.66
N ASP A 56 12.09 -17.97 -1.06
CA ASP A 56 13.42 -18.44 -1.45
C ASP A 56 14.12 -19.16 -0.29
N LYS A 57 14.02 -18.60 0.92
CA LYS A 57 14.57 -19.25 2.12
C LYS A 57 13.87 -20.58 2.41
N TYR A 58 12.54 -20.63 2.31
CA TYR A 58 11.80 -21.88 2.48
C TYR A 58 12.24 -22.93 1.45
N TYR A 59 12.40 -22.54 0.19
CA TYR A 59 12.88 -23.42 -0.86
C TYR A 59 14.31 -23.91 -0.57
N GLY A 60 15.21 -23.02 -0.11
CA GLY A 60 16.57 -23.39 0.27
C GLY A 60 16.63 -24.45 1.38
N ASP A 61 15.71 -24.37 2.35
CA ASP A 61 15.68 -25.31 3.48
C ASP A 61 14.96 -26.64 3.16
N ASN A 62 13.95 -26.62 2.28
CA ASN A 62 13.06 -27.76 2.04
C ASN A 62 13.22 -28.38 0.63
N ASN A 63 14.01 -27.74 -0.24
CA ASN A 63 14.15 -28.03 -1.67
C ASN A 63 12.80 -28.10 -2.42
N ARG A 64 11.80 -27.38 -1.89
CA ARG A 64 10.41 -27.31 -2.36
C ARG A 64 9.81 -26.00 -1.84
N TYR A 65 9.02 -25.34 -2.66
CA TYR A 65 8.21 -24.17 -2.27
C TYR A 65 7.07 -24.59 -1.34
N PRO A 66 6.53 -23.66 -0.54
CA PRO A 66 5.37 -23.96 0.30
C PRO A 66 4.13 -24.25 -0.54
N ASP A 67 3.19 -25.01 0.02
CA ASP A 67 1.92 -25.31 -0.65
C ASP A 67 0.95 -24.12 -0.55
N SER A 68 1.09 -23.30 0.51
CA SER A 68 0.35 -22.05 0.68
C SER A 68 1.17 -20.99 1.42
N LEU A 69 0.76 -19.72 1.34
CA LEU A 69 1.46 -18.61 2.02
C LEU A 69 1.43 -18.75 3.54
N GLU A 70 0.39 -19.38 4.09
CA GLU A 70 0.25 -19.64 5.52
C GLU A 70 1.37 -20.55 6.06
N ASP A 71 1.99 -21.37 5.21
CA ASP A 71 3.13 -22.21 5.59
C ASP A 71 4.33 -21.37 6.02
N LEU A 72 4.54 -20.20 5.39
CA LEU A 72 5.62 -19.27 5.77
C LEU A 72 5.44 -18.77 7.20
N VAL A 73 4.20 -18.54 7.64
CA VAL A 73 3.90 -18.13 9.01
C VAL A 73 4.00 -19.31 9.98
N ARG A 74 3.40 -20.45 9.60
CA ARG A 74 3.37 -21.66 10.43
C ARG A 74 4.79 -22.17 10.71
N LYS A 75 5.66 -22.18 9.70
CA LYS A 75 7.07 -22.57 9.80
C LYS A 75 8.01 -21.43 10.21
N LYS A 76 7.48 -20.27 10.61
CA LYS A 76 8.24 -19.14 11.18
C LYS A 76 9.26 -18.47 10.24
N TYR A 77 9.05 -18.57 8.92
CA TYR A 77 9.77 -17.74 7.93
C TYR A 77 9.27 -16.30 7.95
N LEU A 78 7.97 -16.12 8.22
CA LEU A 78 7.33 -14.83 8.47
C LEU A 78 6.66 -14.82 9.85
N ARG A 79 6.60 -13.65 10.48
CA ARG A 79 5.83 -13.46 11.72
C ARG A 79 4.32 -13.44 11.46
N SER A 80 3.94 -12.82 10.35
CA SER A 80 2.58 -12.74 9.81
C SER A 80 2.68 -12.44 8.32
N LEU A 81 1.62 -12.71 7.56
CA LEU A 81 1.55 -12.27 6.17
C LEU A 81 1.38 -10.75 6.11
N PRO A 82 2.18 -10.05 5.28
CA PRO A 82 1.96 -8.63 5.06
C PRO A 82 0.63 -8.40 4.32
N ALA A 83 0.01 -7.25 4.58
CA ALA A 83 -1.15 -6.79 3.83
C ALA A 83 -0.72 -6.13 2.52
N ASP A 84 -1.52 -6.29 1.47
CA ASP A 84 -1.40 -5.45 0.29
C ASP A 84 -1.92 -4.03 0.64
N PRO A 85 -1.09 -2.97 0.49
CA PRO A 85 -1.43 -1.62 0.95
C PRO A 85 -2.51 -0.92 0.10
N PHE A 86 -2.86 -1.46 -1.08
CA PHE A 86 -3.93 -0.94 -1.92
C PHE A 86 -5.27 -1.58 -1.62
N THR A 87 -5.29 -2.89 -1.35
CA THR A 87 -6.53 -3.61 -0.97
C THR A 87 -6.81 -3.57 0.54
N GLY A 88 -5.78 -3.33 1.35
CA GLY A 88 -5.85 -3.40 2.81
C GLY A 88 -5.97 -4.83 3.36
N ASN A 89 -5.79 -5.85 2.52
CA ASN A 89 -6.02 -7.25 2.86
C ASN A 89 -4.76 -8.11 2.64
N SER A 90 -4.46 -9.00 3.58
CA SER A 90 -3.36 -9.96 3.52
C SER A 90 -3.65 -11.23 2.71
N THR A 91 -4.91 -11.45 2.30
CA THR A 91 -5.28 -12.57 1.42
C THR A 91 -5.44 -12.17 -0.04
N ALA A 92 -5.19 -10.91 -0.37
CA ALA A 92 -5.35 -10.39 -1.73
C ALA A 92 -4.17 -10.73 -2.66
N TRP A 93 -3.14 -11.42 -2.18
CA TRP A 93 -1.99 -11.79 -3.00
C TRP A 93 -2.38 -12.80 -4.09
N LEU A 94 -2.00 -12.51 -5.33
CA LEU A 94 -2.10 -13.46 -6.44
C LEU A 94 -0.90 -14.40 -6.37
N VAL A 95 -1.17 -15.67 -6.07
CA VAL A 95 -0.14 -16.70 -6.01
C VAL A 95 0.21 -17.17 -7.42
N VAL A 96 1.50 -17.26 -7.71
CA VAL A 96 2.05 -17.83 -8.93
C VAL A 96 2.69 -19.18 -8.58
N PRO A 97 2.20 -20.31 -9.13
CA PRO A 97 2.79 -21.62 -8.89
C PRO A 97 4.11 -21.80 -9.66
N PRO A 98 4.99 -22.71 -9.21
CA PRO A 98 6.20 -23.07 -9.96
C PRO A 98 5.85 -23.80 -11.26
N ASP A 99 6.73 -23.70 -12.27
CA ASP A 99 6.60 -24.42 -13.55
C ASP A 99 6.54 -25.95 -13.36
N THR A 100 7.15 -26.45 -12.28
CA THR A 100 7.14 -27.86 -11.90
C THR A 100 6.20 -28.06 -10.71
N PRO A 101 5.01 -28.68 -10.88
CA PRO A 101 4.02 -28.81 -9.80
C PRO A 101 4.54 -29.56 -8.56
N GLU A 102 5.49 -30.47 -8.74
CA GLU A 102 6.12 -31.21 -7.65
C GLU A 102 6.91 -30.29 -6.69
N LYS A 103 7.37 -29.13 -7.20
CA LYS A 103 8.12 -28.15 -6.42
C LYS A 103 7.26 -27.30 -5.49
N GLY A 104 5.96 -27.52 -5.35
CA GLY A 104 5.11 -26.83 -4.39
C GLY A 104 4.04 -25.95 -5.05
N GLY A 105 3.36 -25.13 -4.24
CA GLY A 105 2.21 -24.33 -4.67
C GLY A 105 2.49 -22.84 -4.90
N VAL A 106 3.52 -22.29 -4.25
CA VAL A 106 3.79 -20.84 -4.24
C VAL A 106 5.23 -20.56 -4.62
N PHE A 107 5.49 -20.30 -5.91
CA PHE A 107 6.80 -19.87 -6.40
C PHE A 107 7.00 -18.37 -6.20
N ASP A 108 5.97 -17.60 -6.55
CA ASP A 108 5.99 -16.14 -6.48
C ASP A 108 4.62 -15.60 -6.05
N ILE A 109 4.57 -14.33 -5.63
CA ILE A 109 3.35 -13.61 -5.34
C ILE A 109 3.29 -12.30 -6.12
N ARG A 110 2.08 -11.88 -6.47
CA ARG A 110 1.81 -10.58 -7.08
C ARG A 110 0.71 -9.82 -6.36
N SER A 111 0.66 -8.51 -6.52
CA SER A 111 -0.44 -7.71 -5.95
C SER A 111 -1.78 -8.09 -6.60
N GLY A 112 -2.84 -8.20 -5.80
CA GLY A 112 -4.21 -8.32 -6.29
C GLY A 112 -4.90 -6.99 -6.51
N ALA A 113 -4.19 -5.87 -6.31
CA ALA A 113 -4.76 -4.54 -6.42
C ALA A 113 -5.14 -4.22 -7.88
N PRO A 114 -6.35 -3.69 -8.13
CA PRO A 114 -6.67 -3.13 -9.43
C PRO A 114 -5.92 -1.80 -9.60
N GLY A 115 -5.47 -1.51 -10.82
CA GLY A 115 -4.92 -0.19 -11.17
C GLY A 115 -3.58 -0.26 -11.89
N ILE A 116 -3.06 0.94 -12.14
CA ILE A 116 -1.80 1.18 -12.82
C ILE A 116 -0.96 2.02 -11.86
N ALA A 117 0.30 1.63 -11.72
CA ALA A 117 1.31 2.34 -10.98
C ALA A 117 1.73 3.63 -11.66
N ARG A 118 2.51 4.45 -10.95
CA ARG A 118 3.01 5.71 -11.48
C ARG A 118 3.96 5.55 -12.67
N ASP A 119 4.62 4.41 -12.80
CA ASP A 119 5.50 4.08 -13.93
C ASP A 119 4.75 3.52 -15.16
N GLY A 120 3.43 3.34 -15.07
CA GLY A 120 2.59 2.81 -16.14
C GLY A 120 2.42 1.29 -16.13
N SER A 121 3.10 0.56 -15.24
CA SER A 121 2.90 -0.87 -15.05
C SER A 121 1.65 -1.17 -14.23
N LYS A 122 1.09 -2.38 -14.33
CA LYS A 122 -0.06 -2.76 -13.49
C LYS A 122 0.44 -3.29 -12.17
N TYR A 123 -0.28 -3.01 -11.08
CA TYR A 123 0.05 -3.61 -9.78
C TYR A 123 0.06 -5.15 -9.83
N GLY A 124 -0.83 -5.76 -10.61
CA GLY A 124 -0.85 -7.21 -10.83
C GLY A 124 0.35 -7.80 -11.58
N ASP A 125 1.21 -6.95 -12.15
CA ASP A 125 2.47 -7.38 -12.75
C ASP A 125 3.64 -7.35 -11.73
N TRP A 126 3.43 -6.77 -10.55
CA TRP A 126 4.42 -6.65 -9.47
C TRP A 126 4.34 -7.78 -8.46
#